data_AF-K0TQK5-F1
#
_entry.id   AF-K0TQK5-F1
#
_cell.length_a   1.000
_cell.length_b   1.000
_cell.length_c   1.000
_cell.angle_alpha   90.00
_cell.angle_beta   90.00
_cell.angle_gamma   90.00
#
_symmetry.space_group_name_H-M   'P 1'
#
loop_
_entity.id
_entity.type
_entity.pdbx_description
1 polymer ?
#
loop_
_entity_poly.entity_id
_entity_poly.type
_entity_poly.pdbx_seq_one_letter_code
_entity_poly.pdbx_strand_id
1 'polypeptide(L)'
;MCSLNDSINIPVEHLREQLDKVGRLSRGQLPVYCLCRRGVASAEATRIIKECIDDGSGRIHSVYNIHGGLQAWVENVDDSFPQY
;
A
#
# COMPACT_ATOMS: atom_id res chain seq x y z
N MET A 1 6.03 13.04 -9.67
CA MET A 1 5.37 12.05 -8.79
C MET A 1 5.73 12.39 -7.36
N CYS A 2 4.78 12.85 -6.55
CA CYS A 2 4.96 13.05 -5.11
C CYS A 2 4.68 11.73 -4.38
N SER A 3 5.29 11.56 -3.21
CA SER A 3 5.10 10.40 -2.35
C SER A 3 5.15 10.85 -0.89
N LEU A 4 4.51 10.10 0.01
CA LEU A 4 4.73 10.31 1.44
C LEU A 4 6.17 9.91 1.79
N ASN A 5 6.75 10.58 2.79
CA ASN A 5 8.04 10.18 3.34
C ASN A 5 7.99 8.72 3.81
N ASP A 6 9.09 7.99 3.63
CA ASP A 6 9.24 6.58 3.98
C ASP A 6 8.28 5.60 3.29
N SER A 7 7.51 6.07 2.31
CA SER A 7 6.71 5.19 1.46
C SER A 7 7.58 4.49 0.40
N ILE A 8 7.20 3.26 0.07
CA ILE A 8 7.89 2.45 -0.94
C ILE A 8 6.97 2.33 -2.15
N ASN A 9 7.43 2.80 -3.31
CA ASN A 9 6.68 2.68 -4.54
C ASN A 9 6.80 1.25 -5.10
N ILE A 10 5.67 0.56 -5.20
CA ILE A 10 5.53 -0.73 -5.87
C ILE A 10 4.32 -0.62 -6.81
N PRO A 11 4.52 -0.60 -8.14
CA PRO A 11 3.41 -0.62 -9.10
C PRO A 11 2.59 -1.91 -8.94
N VAL A 12 1.27 -1.81 -9.08
CA VAL A 12 0.36 -2.92 -8.77
C VAL A 12 0.57 -4.11 -9.71
N GLU A 13 1.00 -3.85 -10.94
CA GLU A 13 1.29 -4.84 -11.98
C GLU A 13 2.45 -5.77 -11.58
N HIS A 14 3.41 -5.25 -10.81
CA HIS A 14 4.57 -5.98 -10.32
C HIS A 14 4.41 -6.50 -8.89
N LEU A 15 3.27 -6.22 -8.24
CA LEU A 15 3.10 -6.51 -6.81
C LEU A 15 3.14 -8.02 -6.53
N ARG A 16 2.51 -8.84 -7.38
CA ARG A 16 2.48 -10.31 -7.21
C ARG A 16 3.89 -10.91 -7.17
N GLU A 17 4.79 -10.40 -8.01
CA GLU A 17 6.19 -10.83 -8.08
C GLU A 17 7.03 -10.32 -6.90
N GLN A 18 6.52 -9.34 -6.14
CA GLN A 18 7.23 -8.66 -5.06
C GLN A 18 6.64 -8.94 -3.67
N LEU A 19 5.73 -9.91 -3.51
CA LEU A 19 5.13 -10.24 -2.22
C LEU A 19 6.16 -10.62 -1.15
N ASP A 20 7.23 -11.32 -1.54
CA ASP A 20 8.35 -11.63 -0.64
C ASP A 20 9.07 -10.37 -0.15
N LYS A 21 9.23 -9.37 -1.02
CA LYS A 21 9.82 -8.07 -0.66
C LYS A 21 8.92 -7.36 0.35
N VAL A 22 7.61 -7.37 0.15
CA VAL A 22 6.63 -6.80 1.09
C VAL A 22 6.74 -7.47 2.46
N GLY A 23 6.79 -8.81 2.52
CA GLY A 23 6.95 -9.55 3.77
C GLY A 23 8.26 -9.23 4.51
N ARG A 24 9.37 -9.04 3.78
CA ARG A 24 10.65 -8.62 4.40
C ARG A 24 10.57 -7.20 4.95
N LEU A 25 9.97 -6.26 4.22
CA LEU A 25 9.84 -4.86 4.64
C LEU A 25 8.94 -4.71 5.86
N SER A 26 7.86 -5.49 5.94
CA SER A 26 6.96 -5.55 7.10
C SER A 26 7.51 -6.40 8.26
N ARG A 27 8.65 -7.08 8.05
CA ARG A 27 9.23 -8.06 8.98
C ARG A 27 8.24 -9.17 9.37
N GLY A 28 7.21 -9.39 8.56
CA GLY A 28 6.08 -10.29 8.85
C GLY A 28 5.30 -9.99 10.13
N GLN A 29 5.50 -8.82 10.74
CA GLN A 29 4.90 -8.44 12.02
C GLN A 29 4.19 -7.08 11.94
N LEU A 30 4.68 -6.17 11.11
CA LEU A 30 4.13 -4.84 10.96
C LEU A 30 2.96 -4.84 9.96
N PRO A 31 1.94 -4.02 10.18
CA PRO A 31 0.87 -3.82 9.21
C PRO A 31 1.38 -3.16 7.94
N VAL A 32 0.90 -3.62 6.79
CA VAL A 32 1.15 -2.99 5.49
C VAL A 32 0.01 -2.05 5.15
N TYR A 33 0.32 -0.78 4.85
CA TYR A 33 -0.66 0.20 4.39
C TYR A 33 -0.44 0.51 2.91
N CYS A 34 -1.47 0.30 2.10
CA CYS A 34 -1.45 0.60 0.68
C CYS A 34 -2.07 1.99 0.43
N LEU A 35 -1.41 2.78 -0.41
CA LEU A 35 -1.83 4.13 -0.77
C LEU A 35 -1.61 4.35 -2.28
N CYS A 36 -2.57 4.98 -2.94
CA CYS A 36 -2.41 5.51 -4.30
C CYS A 36 -3.05 6.90 -4.39
N ARG A 37 -3.24 7.44 -5.60
CA ARG A 37 -3.81 8.79 -5.79
C ARG A 37 -5.24 8.92 -5.24
N ARG A 38 -6.12 7.96 -5.54
CA ARG A 38 -7.58 8.03 -5.27
C ARG A 38 -8.13 6.81 -4.50
N GLY A 39 -7.27 5.93 -4.01
CA GLY A 39 -7.68 4.70 -3.31
C GLY A 39 -8.08 3.51 -4.20
N VAL A 40 -8.09 3.65 -5.53
CA VAL A 40 -8.52 2.60 -6.48
C VAL A 40 -7.46 1.50 -6.63
N ALA A 41 -6.28 1.86 -7.14
CA ALA A 41 -5.20 0.88 -7.33
C ALA A 41 -4.69 0.29 -6.00
N SER A 42 -4.74 1.05 -4.91
CA SER A 42 -4.35 0.57 -3.58
C SER A 42 -5.37 -0.40 -2.98
N ALA A 43 -6.66 -0.29 -3.34
CA ALA A 43 -7.64 -1.32 -2.99
C ALA A 43 -7.32 -2.66 -3.67
N GLU A 44 -6.95 -2.63 -4.95
CA GLU A 44 -6.51 -3.83 -5.67
C GLU A 44 -5.22 -4.41 -5.09
N ALA A 45 -4.23 -3.56 -4.78
CA ALA A 45 -3.00 -3.99 -4.10
C ALA A 45 -3.28 -4.68 -2.75
N THR A 46 -4.20 -4.09 -1.97
CA THR A 46 -4.64 -4.64 -0.68
C THR A 46 -5.27 -6.03 -0.86
N ARG A 47 -6.12 -6.20 -1.89
CA ARG A 47 -6.74 -7.49 -2.22
C ARG A 47 -5.70 -8.55 -2.56
N ILE A 48 -4.74 -8.23 -3.43
CA ILE A 48 -3.64 -9.15 -3.81
C ILE A 48 -2.83 -9.59 -2.59
N ILE A 49 -2.48 -8.65 -1.70
CA ILE A 49 -1.73 -8.98 -0.49
C ILE A 49 -2.59 -9.81 0.46
N LYS A 50 -3.88 -9.50 0.59
CA LYS A 50 -4.80 -10.25 1.45
C LYS A 50 -4.96 -11.71 1.01
N GLU A 51 -5.07 -11.96 -0.30
CA GLU A 51 -5.06 -13.32 -0.87
C GLU A 51 -3.79 -14.08 -0.44
N CYS A 52 -2.62 -13.45 -0.54
CA CYS A 52 -1.35 -14.06 -0.15
C CYS A 52 -1.28 -14.39 1.36
N ILE A 53 -1.87 -13.54 2.21
CA ILE A 53 -1.99 -13.79 3.66
C ILE A 53 -2.90 -15.00 3.90
N ASP A 54 -4.06 -15.03 3.24
CA ASP A 54 -5.07 -16.07 3.43
C ASP A 54 -4.61 -17.44 2.93
N ASP A 55 -3.83 -17.46 1.85
CA ASP A 55 -3.20 -18.67 1.32
C ASP A 55 -2.00 -19.14 2.18
N GLY A 56 -1.57 -18.35 3.17
CA GLY A 56 -0.41 -18.64 4.01
C GLY A 56 0.93 -18.63 3.26
N SER A 57 0.94 -18.14 2.01
CA SER A 57 2.11 -18.13 1.13
C SER A 57 3.05 -16.95 1.43
N GLY A 58 2.55 -15.91 2.09
CA GLY A 58 3.31 -14.71 2.42
C GLY A 58 3.66 -14.58 3.91
N ARG A 59 4.85 -14.04 4.20
CA ARG A 59 5.20 -13.57 5.55
C ARG A 59 4.67 -12.16 5.79
N ILE A 60 3.35 -11.99 5.76
CA ILE A 60 2.69 -10.68 5.96
C ILE A 60 1.60 -10.88 7.01
N HIS A 61 1.59 -10.03 8.05
CA HIS A 61 0.65 -10.15 9.16
C HIS A 61 -0.74 -9.60 8.82
N SER A 62 -0.79 -8.38 8.29
CA SER A 62 -2.04 -7.67 8.01
C SER A 62 -1.83 -6.62 6.94
N VAL A 63 -2.89 -6.30 6.19
CA VAL A 63 -2.86 -5.27 5.15
C VAL A 63 -4.10 -4.39 5.21
N TYR A 64 -3.93 -3.09 4.92
CA TYR A 64 -4.98 -2.09 4.93
C TYR A 64 -4.87 -1.15 3.73
N ASN A 65 -6.02 -0.72 3.21
CA ASN A 65 -6.09 0.33 2.20
C ASN A 65 -6.37 1.68 2.87
N ILE A 66 -5.60 2.72 2.52
CA ILE A 66 -5.93 4.09 2.92
C ILE A 66 -7.02 4.63 1.99
N HIS A 67 -8.23 4.79 2.55
CA HIS A 67 -9.40 5.24 1.80
C HIS A 67 -9.21 6.65 1.22
N GLY A 68 -9.66 6.87 -0.02
CA GLY A 68 -9.53 8.15 -0.72
C GLY A 68 -8.11 8.49 -1.22
N GLY A 69 -7.09 7.73 -0.82
CA GLY A 69 -5.73 7.90 -1.31
C GLY A 69 -5.07 9.23 -0.90
N LEU A 70 -4.08 9.66 -1.67
CA LEU A 70 -3.40 10.94 -1.49
C LEU A 70 -4.36 12.13 -1.60
N GLN A 71 -5.43 12.02 -2.38
CA GLN A 71 -6.44 13.08 -2.46
C GLN A 71 -7.07 13.33 -1.08
N ALA A 72 -7.53 12.28 -0.41
CA ALA A 72 -8.08 12.42 0.94
C ALA A 72 -7.02 12.85 1.96
N TRP A 73 -5.75 12.47 1.77
CA TRP A 73 -4.65 12.98 2.59
C TRP A 73 -4.51 14.49 2.46
N VAL A 74 -4.53 15.05 1.25
CA VAL A 74 -4.42 16.50 1.05
C VAL A 74 -5.62 17.23 1.67
N GLU A 75 -6.82 16.67 1.50
CA GLU A 75 -8.05 17.28 2.02
C GLU A 75 -8.15 17.26 3.55
N ASN A 76 -7.57 16.26 4.24
CA ASN A 76 -7.83 16.01 5.66
C ASN A 76 -6.58 16.02 6.56
N VAL A 77 -5.38 16.03 6.00
CA VAL A 77 -4.13 15.86 6.77
C VAL A 77 -3.09 16.93 6.44
N ASP A 78 -2.76 17.12 5.16
CA ASP A 78 -1.72 18.03 4.71
C ASP A 78 -2.11 18.73 3.40
N ASP A 79 -2.75 19.89 3.53
CA ASP A 79 -3.20 20.71 2.41
C ASP A 79 -2.05 21.29 1.56
N SER A 80 -0.83 21.29 2.10
CA SER A 80 0.38 21.72 1.40
C SER A 80 0.96 20.65 0.48
N PHE A 81 0.46 19.41 0.59
CA PHE A 81 0.96 18.30 -0.19
C PHE A 81 0.69 18.51 -1.70
N PRO A 82 1.68 18.31 -2.59
CA PRO A 82 1.53 18.63 -4.01
C PRO A 82 0.40 17.83 -4.68
N GLN A 83 -0.49 18.52 -5.39
CA GLN A 83 -1.54 17.92 -6.20
C GLN A 83 -1.16 17.97 -7.69
N TYR A 84 -1.18 16.80 -8.34
CA TYR A 84 -1.08 16.64 -9.80
C TYR A 84 -2.12 15.60 -10.24
#